data_AF-A0A1Y5NZ15-F1
#
_entry.id   AF-A0A1Y5NZ15-F1
#
_cell.length_a   1.000
_cell.length_b   1.000
_cell.length_c   1.000
_cell.angle_alpha   90.00
_cell.angle_beta   90.00
_cell.angle_gamma   90.00
#
_symmetry.space_group_name_H-M   'P 1'
#
loop_
_entity.id
_entity.type
_entity.pdbx_description
1 polymer ?
#
loop_
_entity_poly.entity_id
_entity_poly.type
_entity_poly.pdbx_seq_one_letter_code
_entity_poly.pdbx_strand_id
1 'polypeptide(L)'
;MAEERRQFEIDLPPEAIAGSYADFANVWHTPDVFVMDFVSLTRPPQDGTDAEGNAITVVPARVVQRVRIPPQQVFELAKALTQQLEFWEQETGQRPQRPLGPDAL
;
A
#
# COMPACT_ATOMS: atom_id res chain seq x y z
N MET A 1 26.92 -28.84 -7.69
CA MET A 1 25.45 -28.67 -7.82
C MET A 1 25.25 -27.31 -8.44
N ALA A 2 24.85 -27.23 -9.71
CA ALA A 2 24.58 -25.95 -10.37
C ALA A 2 23.23 -25.43 -9.88
N GLU A 3 23.17 -24.19 -9.39
CA GLU A 3 21.94 -23.53 -8.97
C GLU A 3 21.01 -23.37 -10.18
N GLU A 4 19.89 -24.08 -10.21
CA GLU A 4 18.86 -23.92 -11.24
C GLU A 4 18.28 -22.50 -11.15
N ARG A 5 18.64 -21.66 -12.12
CA ARG A 5 18.07 -20.31 -12.27
C ARG A 5 16.59 -20.45 -12.61
N ARG A 6 15.72 -20.22 -11.62
CA ARG A 6 14.28 -20.17 -11.85
C ARG A 6 13.95 -18.83 -12.51
N GLN A 7 13.49 -18.90 -13.76
CA GLN A 7 12.93 -17.75 -14.46
C GLN A 7 11.43 -17.71 -14.17
N PHE A 8 10.97 -16.63 -13.56
CA PHE A 8 9.55 -16.38 -13.38
C PHE A 8 9.01 -15.74 -14.65
N GLU A 9 8.00 -16.37 -15.26
CA GLU A 9 7.21 -15.76 -16.33
C GLU A 9 6.08 -14.98 -15.67
N ILE A 10 6.09 -13.65 -15.85
CA ILE A 10 5.06 -12.76 -15.29
C ILE A 10 4.04 -12.53 -16.40
N ASP A 11 2.88 -13.17 -16.28
CA ASP A 11 1.72 -12.89 -17.12
C ASP A 11 0.91 -11.75 -16.48
N LEU A 12 0.68 -10.68 -17.23
CA LEU A 12 -0.15 -9.56 -16.81
C LEU A 12 -1.47 -9.61 -17.60
N PRO A 13 -2.56 -10.07 -16.98
CA PRO A 13 -3.82 -10.22 -17.69
C PRO A 13 -4.34 -8.84 -18.14
N PRO A 14 -5.02 -8.74 -19.30
CA PRO A 14 -5.45 -7.47 -19.88
C PRO A 14 -6.28 -6.58 -18.94
N GLU A 15 -7.13 -7.19 -18.11
CA GLU A 15 -7.94 -6.52 -17.10
C GLU A 15 -7.11 -5.85 -16.00
N ALA A 16 -5.88 -6.30 -15.75
CA ALA A 16 -4.96 -5.73 -14.78
C ALA A 16 -4.08 -4.61 -15.37
N ILE A 17 -4.01 -4.46 -16.70
CA ILE A 17 -3.20 -3.43 -17.38
C ILE A 17 -3.64 -2.02 -16.97
N ALA A 18 -4.96 -1.80 -16.83
CA ALA A 18 -5.50 -0.51 -16.41
C ALA A 18 -5.14 -0.15 -14.95
N GLY A 19 -4.83 -1.16 -14.12
CA GLY A 19 -4.55 -0.98 -12.70
C GLY A 19 -5.74 -0.44 -11.91
N SER A 20 -5.53 -0.16 -10.63
CA SER A 20 -6.46 0.56 -9.78
C SER A 20 -5.73 1.70 -9.10
N TYR A 21 -6.28 2.92 -9.21
CA TYR A 21 -5.73 4.05 -8.49
C TYR A 21 -6.06 3.95 -7.00
N ALA A 22 -5.06 4.18 -6.15
CA ALA A 22 -5.19 4.20 -4.70
C ALA A 22 -4.45 5.40 -4.12
N ASP A 23 -5.04 6.02 -3.10
CA ASP A 23 -4.48 7.18 -2.41
C ASP A 23 -3.45 6.76 -1.34
N PHE A 24 -3.69 5.64 -0.66
CA PHE A 24 -2.75 5.07 0.31
C PHE A 24 -2.92 3.55 0.42
N ALA A 25 -1.94 2.90 1.06
CA ALA A 25 -1.99 1.48 1.38
C ALA A 25 -1.95 1.29 2.91
N ASN A 26 -2.89 0.52 3.45
CA ASN A 26 -2.82 0.02 4.82
C ASN A 26 -2.16 -1.35 4.82
N VAL A 27 -1.15 -1.54 5.67
CA VAL A 27 -0.41 -2.80 5.78
C VAL A 27 -0.63 -3.38 7.17
N TRP A 28 -1.19 -4.58 7.21
CA TRP A 28 -1.38 -5.33 8.44
C TRP A 28 -1.03 -6.80 8.20
N HIS A 29 -0.92 -7.58 9.26
CA HIS A 29 -0.56 -8.99 9.11
C HIS A 29 -1.35 -9.87 10.07
N THR A 30 -1.43 -11.14 9.70
CA THR A 30 -1.81 -12.26 10.56
C THR A 30 -0.57 -13.15 10.74
N PRO A 31 -0.61 -14.19 11.58
CA PRO A 31 0.52 -15.11 11.71
C PRO A 31 0.98 -15.73 10.38
N ASP A 32 0.08 -15.88 9.40
CA ASP A 32 0.36 -16.62 8.17
C ASP A 32 0.56 -15.73 6.93
N VAL A 33 0.14 -14.47 6.98
CA VAL A 33 0.10 -13.61 5.78
C VAL A 33 0.15 -12.12 6.10
N PHE A 34 0.85 -11.36 5.27
CA PHE A 34 0.76 -9.91 5.22
C PHE A 34 -0.32 -9.50 4.24
N VAL A 35 -1.14 -8.55 4.66
CA VAL A 35 -2.24 -7.99 3.89
C VAL A 35 -1.96 -6.52 3.62
N MET A 36 -2.02 -6.16 2.35
CA MET A 36 -1.91 -4.78 1.89
C MET A 36 -3.24 -4.38 1.26
N ASP A 37 -3.92 -3.43 1.89
CA ASP A 37 -5.15 -2.83 1.42
C ASP A 37 -4.86 -1.50 0.74
N PHE A 38 -4.97 -1.46 -0.57
CA PHE A 38 -4.91 -0.23 -1.35
C PHE A 38 -6.29 0.43 -1.32
N VAL A 39 -6.33 1.66 -0.84
CA VAL A 39 -7.56 2.39 -0.50
C VAL A 39 -7.62 3.67 -1.31
N SER A 40 -8.80 3.97 -1.86
CA SER A 40 -9.09 5.27 -2.48
C SER A 40 -10.16 6.05 -1.72
N LEU A 41 -9.96 7.36 -1.63
CA LEU A 41 -10.92 8.30 -1.09
C LEU A 41 -12.13 8.41 -2.01
N THR A 42 -13.30 8.15 -1.46
CA THR A 42 -14.55 8.17 -2.24
C THR A 42 -15.22 9.53 -2.23
N ARG A 43 -14.97 10.33 -1.18
CA ARG A 43 -15.56 11.65 -0.95
C ARG A 43 -14.58 12.52 -0.16
N PRO A 44 -14.71 13.86 -0.23
CA PRO A 44 -13.95 14.76 0.62
C PRO A 44 -14.19 14.47 2.12
N PRO A 45 -13.22 14.81 2.99
CA PRO A 45 -13.41 14.76 4.44
C PRO A 45 -14.64 15.54 4.90
N GLN A 46 -15.33 15.01 5.90
CA GLN A 46 -16.56 15.61 6.45
C GLN A 46 -16.47 15.66 7.97
N ASP A 47 -17.06 16.69 8.57
CA ASP A 47 -17.21 16.75 10.02
C ASP A 47 -18.17 15.66 10.48
N GLY A 48 -17.78 14.94 11.52
CA GLY A 48 -18.56 13.89 12.15
C GLY A 48 -18.44 13.92 13.66
N THR A 49 -19.09 12.96 14.29
CA THR A 49 -19.06 12.79 15.75
C THR A 49 -18.82 11.32 16.05
N ASP A 50 -17.91 11.03 16.98
CA ASP A 50 -17.65 9.66 17.42
C ASP A 50 -18.76 9.12 18.35
N ALA A 51 -18.59 7.90 18.85
CA ALA A 51 -19.54 7.26 19.76
C ALA A 51 -19.65 7.96 21.13
N GLU A 52 -18.68 8.81 21.48
CA GLU A 52 -18.55 9.49 22.76
C GLU A 52 -18.99 10.96 22.68
N GLY A 53 -19.35 11.45 21.49
CA GLY A 53 -19.81 12.81 21.26
C GLY A 53 -18.70 13.80 20.86
N ASN A 54 -17.47 13.34 20.64
CA ASN A 54 -16.37 14.21 20.22
C ASN A 54 -16.42 14.48 18.71
N ALA A 55 -16.04 15.69 18.31
CA ALA A 55 -15.91 16.05 16.90
C ALA A 55 -14.73 15.28 16.27
N ILE A 56 -15.01 14.61 15.15
CA ILE A 56 -14.02 13.86 14.37
C ILE A 56 -14.11 14.24 12.90
N THR A 57 -13.01 14.06 12.17
CA THR A 57 -13.02 14.16 10.72
C THR A 57 -13.25 12.78 10.12
N VAL A 58 -14.38 12.59 9.44
CA VAL A 58 -14.70 11.35 8.74
C VAL A 58 -14.16 11.43 7.31
N VAL A 59 -13.33 10.47 6.94
CA VAL A 59 -12.73 10.37 5.60
C VAL A 59 -13.25 9.11 4.91
N PRO A 60 -14.30 9.21 4.07
CA PRO A 60 -14.91 8.03 3.43
C PRO A 60 -13.99 7.41 2.39
N ALA A 61 -13.55 6.18 2.64
CA ALA A 61 -12.60 5.48 1.79
C ALA A 61 -13.05 4.05 1.43
N ARG A 62 -12.58 3.53 0.30
CA ARG A 62 -12.91 2.18 -0.20
C ARG A 62 -11.64 1.43 -0.59
N VAL A 63 -11.55 0.16 -0.18
CA VAL A 63 -10.52 -0.75 -0.67
C VAL A 63 -10.77 -1.03 -2.15
N VAL A 64 -9.82 -0.64 -3.00
CA VAL A 64 -9.84 -0.90 -4.45
C VAL A 64 -9.08 -2.17 -4.81
N GLN A 65 -8.05 -2.52 -4.03
CA GLN A 65 -7.28 -3.74 -4.22
C GLN A 65 -6.74 -4.25 -2.88
N ARG A 66 -6.84 -5.56 -2.66
CA ARG A 66 -6.22 -6.25 -1.52
C ARG A 66 -5.21 -7.25 -2.04
N VAL A 67 -3.97 -7.13 -1.59
CA VAL A 67 -2.88 -8.07 -1.89
C VAL A 67 -2.53 -8.84 -0.63
N ARG A 68 -2.29 -10.14 -0.77
CA ARG A 68 -1.92 -11.05 0.32
C ARG A 68 -0.62 -11.73 -0.03
N ILE A 69 0.39 -11.61 0.84
CA ILE A 69 1.75 -12.09 0.57
C ILE A 69 2.25 -12.91 1.77
N PRO A 70 2.77 -14.12 1.55
CA PRO A 70 3.41 -14.90 2.60
C PRO A 70 4.61 -14.15 3.21
N PRO A 71 4.87 -14.26 4.52
CA PRO A 71 5.96 -13.57 5.20
C PRO A 71 7.34 -13.74 4.53
N GLN A 72 7.60 -14.92 3.94
CA GLN A 72 8.87 -15.24 3.29
C GLN A 72 9.13 -14.38 2.04
N GLN A 73 8.09 -13.83 1.41
CA GLN A 73 8.19 -13.02 0.19
C GLN A 73 8.12 -11.51 0.49
N VAL A 74 7.56 -11.12 1.65
CA VAL A 74 7.36 -9.71 2.03
C VAL A 74 8.68 -8.99 2.25
N PHE A 75 9.70 -9.69 2.76
CA PHE A 75 10.99 -9.06 3.06
C PHE A 75 11.68 -8.51 1.81
N GLU A 76 11.66 -9.27 0.72
CA GLU A 76 12.23 -8.81 -0.56
C GLU A 76 11.40 -7.67 -1.17
N LEU A 77 10.07 -7.70 -1.01
CA LEU A 77 9.22 -6.59 -1.41
C LEU A 77 9.55 -5.31 -0.62
N ALA A 78 9.69 -5.41 0.70
CA ALA A 78 10.03 -4.26 1.54
C ALA A 78 11.38 -3.65 1.13
N LYS A 79 12.41 -4.48 0.90
CA LYS A 79 13.70 -4.02 0.38
C LYS A 79 13.58 -3.32 -0.97
N ALA A 80 12.85 -3.92 -1.90
CA ALA A 80 12.64 -3.34 -3.22
C ALA A 80 11.95 -1.96 -3.10
N LEU A 81 10.93 -1.84 -2.25
CA LEU A 81 10.26 -0.56 -1.99
C LEU A 81 11.21 0.48 -1.41
N THR A 82 12.05 0.12 -0.44
CA THR A 82 13.06 1.02 0.13
C THR A 82 14.06 1.49 -0.93
N GLN A 83 14.58 0.57 -1.74
CA GLN A 83 15.54 0.90 -2.82
C GLN A 83 14.92 1.83 -3.86
N GLN A 84 13.67 1.57 -4.27
CA GLN A 84 12.97 2.44 -5.21
C GLN A 84 12.74 3.84 -4.64
N LEU A 85 12.44 3.94 -3.35
CA LEU A 85 12.32 5.23 -2.68
C LEU A 85 13.64 5.99 -2.69
N GLU A 86 14.75 5.33 -2.34
CA GLU A 86 16.08 5.95 -2.37
C GLU A 86 16.45 6.45 -3.77
N PHE A 87 16.14 5.69 -4.82
CA PHE A 87 16.38 6.13 -6.20
C PHE A 87 15.51 7.34 -6.57
N TRP A 88 14.23 7.32 -6.20
CA TRP A 88 13.33 8.46 -6.46
C TRP A 88 13.78 9.73 -5.73
N GLU A 89 14.24 9.63 -4.48
CA GLU A 89 14.76 10.77 -3.71
C GLU A 89 16.03 11.35 -4.37
N GLN A 90 16.91 10.49 -4.87
CA GLN A 90 18.11 10.91 -5.60
C GLN A 90 17.76 11.62 -6.92
N GLU A 91 16.75 11.14 -7.64
CA GLU A 91 16.32 11.71 -8.92
C GLU A 91 15.56 13.03 -8.78
N THR A 92 14.66 13.13 -7.80
CA THR A 92 13.77 14.28 -7.63
C THR A 92 14.30 15.33 -6.66
N GLY A 93 15.26 14.98 -5.80
CA GLY A 93 15.77 15.83 -4.73
C GLY A 93 14.73 16.15 -3.65
N GLN A 94 13.55 15.51 -3.67
CA GLN A 94 12.47 15.70 -2.72
C GLN A 94 12.55 14.64 -1.63
N ARG A 95 12.34 15.04 -0.37
CA ARG A 95 12.01 14.08 0.69
C ARG A 95 10.49 13.94 0.73
N PRO A 96 9.95 12.71 0.83
CA PRO A 96 8.52 12.53 0.97
C PRO A 96 8.03 13.28 2.22
N GLN A 97 7.10 14.22 2.02
CA GLN A 97 6.35 14.81 3.14
C GLN A 97 5.56 13.67 3.80
N ARG A 98 5.57 13.61 5.14
CA ARG A 98 4.93 12.53 5.89
C ARG A 98 3.49 12.34 5.40
N PRO A 99 3.13 11.16 4.84
CA PRO A 99 1.81 10.97 4.27
C PRO A 99 0.73 10.95 5.37
N LEU A 100 -0.50 11.26 5.00
CA LEU A 100 -1.70 11.00 5.79
C LEU A 100 -1.83 9.48 5.96
N GLY A 101 -1.22 8.93 7.01
CA GLY A 101 -1.41 7.55 7.44
C GLY A 101 -2.64 7.39 8.34
N PRO A 102 -3.10 6.16 8.60
CA PRO A 102 -4.20 5.90 9.52
C PRO A 102 -3.93 6.37 10.96
N ASP A 103 -2.65 6.56 11.34
CA ASP A 103 -2.24 7.14 12.63
C ASP A 103 -2.38 8.68 12.69
N ALA A 104 -2.84 9.32 11.62
CA ALA A 104 -3.06 10.77 11.56
C ALA A 104 -4.50 11.20 11.89
N LEU A 105 -5.35 10.26 12.36
CA LEU A 105 -6.71 10.46 12.85
C LEU A 105 -6.82 9.97 14.29
#